data_AF-X6N155-F1
#
_entry.id   AF-X6N155-F1
#
_cell.length_a   1.000
_cell.length_b   1.000
_cell.length_c   1.000
_cell.angle_alpha   90.00
_cell.angle_beta   90.00
_cell.angle_gamma   90.00
#
_symmetry.space_group_name_H-M   'P 1'
#
loop_
_entity.id
_entity.type
_entity.pdbx_description
1 polymer ?
#
loop_
_entity_poly.entity_id
_entity_poly.type
_entity_poly.pdbx_seq_one_letter_code
_entity_poly.pdbx_strand_id
1 'polypeptide(L)'
;MHVRKKKKKKKKKKKKNHQYEAMSFGKYGEFRVLKFDDLLTGDEMGGIDTTKAFFVRMKWDCDFTFSEQLELHNFPVDCQDFAIAIHESTGYERVRIMPEPRHLNSVRDRKSSFLSVDRSFSVLDEWDFVSTRVEFSNTNSDNSRSGRAYQQVVVRFKMRRSF
;
A
#
# COMPACT_ATOMS: atom_id res chain seq x y z
N MET A 1 -31.85 -44.70 -20.34
CA MET A 1 -30.76 -43.85 -19.80
C MET A 1 -31.29 -42.46 -19.46
N HIS A 2 -31.44 -42.13 -18.17
CA HIS A 2 -31.93 -40.81 -17.71
C HIS A 2 -30.74 -39.95 -17.25
N VAL A 3 -30.39 -38.92 -18.03
CA VAL A 3 -29.29 -38.00 -17.71
C VAL A 3 -29.82 -36.89 -16.78
N ARG A 4 -29.50 -37.00 -15.48
CA ARG A 4 -29.78 -35.96 -14.48
C ARG A 4 -28.89 -34.72 -14.73
N LYS A 5 -29.48 -33.64 -15.24
CA LYS A 5 -28.83 -32.31 -15.28
C LYS A 5 -28.70 -31.74 -13.86
N LYS A 6 -27.49 -31.77 -13.29
CA LYS A 6 -27.17 -31.07 -12.03
C LYS A 6 -27.17 -29.54 -12.27
N LYS A 7 -28.20 -28.83 -11.79
CA LYS A 7 -28.21 -27.36 -11.70
C LYS A 7 -27.14 -26.89 -10.71
N LYS A 8 -26.04 -26.30 -11.20
CA LYS A 8 -25.08 -25.56 -10.36
C LYS A 8 -25.76 -24.30 -9.80
N LYS A 9 -26.09 -24.30 -8.50
CA LYS A 9 -26.50 -23.10 -7.77
C LYS A 9 -25.31 -22.12 -7.69
N LYS A 10 -25.36 -21.03 -8.45
CA LYS A 10 -24.48 -19.86 -8.24
C LYS A 10 -24.75 -19.30 -6.84
N LYS A 11 -23.82 -19.52 -5.89
CA LYS A 11 -23.84 -18.83 -4.59
C LYS A 11 -23.65 -17.33 -4.85
N LYS A 12 -24.72 -16.54 -4.69
CA LYS A 12 -24.67 -15.07 -4.65
C LYS A 12 -23.78 -14.68 -3.46
N LYS A 13 -22.58 -14.14 -3.72
CA LYS A 13 -21.68 -13.61 -2.69
C LYS A 13 -22.42 -12.43 -2.04
N LYS A 14 -22.95 -12.61 -0.81
CA LYS A 14 -23.55 -11.52 -0.03
C LYS A 14 -22.48 -10.43 0.12
N LYS A 15 -22.73 -9.22 -0.39
CA LYS A 15 -21.92 -8.04 -0.02
C LYS A 15 -22.05 -7.89 1.49
N LYS A 16 -20.99 -8.20 2.24
CA LYS A 16 -20.90 -7.80 3.65
C LYS A 16 -20.88 -6.27 3.64
N ASN A 17 -21.94 -5.64 4.13
CA ASN A 17 -21.90 -4.20 4.39
C ASN A 17 -20.87 -3.97 5.50
N HIS A 18 -19.90 -3.09 5.26
CA HIS A 18 -18.96 -2.68 6.29
C HIS A 18 -19.76 -1.98 7.40
N GLN A 19 -19.78 -2.56 8.60
CA GLN A 19 -20.41 -1.96 9.76
C GLN A 19 -19.39 -1.03 10.42
N TYR A 20 -19.74 0.24 10.53
CA TYR A 20 -18.92 1.26 11.17
C TYR A 20 -19.44 1.48 12.59
N GLU A 21 -18.51 1.58 13.55
CA GLU A 21 -18.80 1.99 14.92
C GLU A 21 -18.32 3.44 15.11
N ALA A 22 -19.12 4.27 15.79
CA ALA A 22 -18.66 5.59 16.23
C ALA A 22 -17.93 5.43 17.56
N MET A 23 -16.72 5.96 17.66
CA MET A 23 -15.89 5.88 18.86
C MET A 23 -15.42 7.28 19.28
N SER A 24 -15.72 7.65 20.52
CA SER A 24 -15.24 8.92 21.11
C SER A 24 -13.81 8.75 21.65
N PHE A 25 -12.93 9.67 21.29
CA PHE A 25 -11.53 9.69 21.71
C PHE A 25 -11.19 10.95 22.51
N GLY A 26 -12.04 11.26 23.50
CA GLY A 26 -11.84 12.37 24.43
C GLY A 26 -11.65 13.71 23.71
N LYS A 27 -10.50 14.37 23.93
CA LYS A 27 -10.18 15.68 23.33
C LYS A 27 -9.99 15.65 21.81
N TYR A 28 -9.84 14.47 21.21
CA TYR A 28 -9.57 14.31 19.77
C TYR A 28 -10.84 14.15 18.93
N GLY A 29 -12.01 14.09 19.55
CA GLY A 29 -13.31 14.01 18.88
C GLY A 29 -13.79 12.58 18.62
N GLU A 30 -14.73 12.44 17.70
CA GLU A 30 -15.37 11.16 17.36
C GLU A 30 -14.85 10.63 16.03
N PHE A 31 -14.53 9.33 16.01
CA PHE A 31 -14.02 8.64 14.84
C PHE A 31 -15.00 7.55 14.39
N ARG A 32 -15.17 7.42 13.07
CA ARG A 32 -15.82 6.25 12.49
C ARG A 32 -14.78 5.17 12.28
N VAL A 33 -14.88 4.12 13.09
CA VAL A 33 -13.94 3.00 13.07
C VAL A 33 -14.59 1.75 12.49
N LEU A 34 -13.74 0.89 11.94
CA LEU A 34 -14.08 -0.43 11.42
C LEU A 34 -13.32 -1.49 12.22
N LYS A 35 -13.93 -2.66 12.37
CA LYS A 35 -13.24 -3.90 12.73
C LYS A 35 -13.25 -4.83 11.53
N PHE A 36 -12.13 -5.51 11.31
CA PHE A 36 -11.98 -6.49 10.24
C PHE A 36 -11.93 -7.88 10.86
N ASP A 37 -12.77 -8.79 10.35
CA ASP A 37 -12.80 -10.19 10.79
C ASP A 37 -11.74 -11.05 10.08
N ASP A 38 -11.09 -10.50 9.05
CA ASP A 38 -10.25 -11.20 8.07
C ASP A 38 -8.81 -10.67 8.03
N LEU A 39 -8.33 -10.16 9.17
CA LEU A 39 -6.95 -9.74 9.36
C LEU A 39 -6.02 -10.94 9.46
N LEU A 40 -4.77 -10.74 9.03
CA LEU A 40 -3.68 -11.64 9.39
C LEU A 40 -3.52 -11.67 10.93
N THR A 41 -3.01 -12.76 11.48
CA THR A 41 -2.86 -12.96 12.93
C THR A 41 -1.46 -13.44 13.29
N GLY A 42 -1.00 -13.13 14.50
CA GLY A 42 0.29 -13.60 15.01
C GLY A 42 1.49 -12.85 14.44
N ASP A 43 2.60 -13.56 14.21
CA ASP A 43 3.89 -12.97 13.80
C ASP A 43 3.83 -12.22 12.46
N GLU A 44 2.90 -12.59 11.57
CA GLU A 44 2.69 -11.92 10.29
C GLU A 44 2.25 -10.45 10.43
N MET A 45 1.70 -10.08 11.58
CA MET A 45 1.32 -8.71 11.94
C MET A 45 2.46 -7.92 12.61
N GLY A 46 3.66 -8.51 12.71
CA GLY A 46 4.79 -7.89 13.39
C GLY A 46 4.52 -7.58 14.86
N GLY A 47 3.73 -8.42 15.54
CA GLY A 47 3.39 -8.30 16.95
C GLY A 47 2.16 -7.46 17.28
N ILE A 48 1.37 -7.04 16.28
CA ILE A 48 0.13 -6.28 16.52
C ILE A 48 -1.00 -7.22 16.93
N ASP A 49 -1.60 -6.95 18.09
CA ASP A 49 -2.82 -7.62 18.56
C ASP A 49 -4.05 -7.11 17.79
N THR A 50 -4.46 -7.86 16.77
CA THR A 50 -5.57 -7.51 15.88
C THR A 50 -6.93 -7.52 16.58
N THR A 51 -7.06 -8.15 17.75
CA THR A 51 -8.33 -8.17 18.51
C THR A 51 -8.64 -6.83 19.15
N LYS A 52 -7.61 -5.99 19.38
CA LYS A 52 -7.71 -4.66 19.98
C LYS A 52 -7.60 -3.53 18.96
N ALA A 53 -7.39 -3.87 17.69
CA ALA A 53 -7.15 -2.89 16.63
C ALA A 53 -8.47 -2.30 16.11
N PHE A 54 -8.53 -0.97 16.06
CA PHE A 54 -9.56 -0.22 15.35
C PHE A 54 -8.98 0.38 14.08
N PHE A 55 -9.74 0.33 12.99
CA PHE A 55 -9.29 0.80 11.70
C PHE A 55 -10.05 2.05 11.30
N VAL A 56 -9.31 3.11 11.01
CA VAL A 56 -9.84 4.30 10.31
C VAL A 56 -9.43 4.18 8.86
N ARG A 57 -10.40 4.34 7.95
CA ARG A 57 -10.13 4.35 6.51
C ARG A 57 -10.09 5.79 6.02
N MET A 58 -8.95 6.16 5.45
CA MET A 58 -8.78 7.45 4.77
C MET A 58 -8.51 7.18 3.28
N LYS A 59 -9.10 7.98 2.40
CA LYS A 59 -8.84 7.97 0.96
C LYS A 59 -8.49 9.39 0.54
N TRP A 60 -7.35 9.54 -0.11
CA TRP A 60 -6.83 10.80 -0.58
C TRP A 60 -6.70 10.70 -2.10
N ASP A 61 -7.04 11.78 -2.79
CA ASP A 61 -6.82 11.96 -4.22
C ASP A 61 -5.93 13.18 -4.37
N CYS A 62 -4.76 13.02 -4.96
CA CYS A 62 -3.70 14.00 -4.91
C CYS A 62 -2.94 14.03 -6.24
N ASP A 63 -2.59 15.24 -6.67
CA ASP A 63 -1.68 15.49 -7.78
C ASP A 63 -0.36 16.01 -7.19
N PHE A 64 0.75 15.38 -7.56
CA PHE A 64 2.07 15.66 -7.00
C PHE A 64 3.09 15.84 -8.12
N THR A 65 4.00 16.79 -7.93
CA THR A 65 5.18 16.96 -8.79
C THR A 65 6.43 16.66 -7.98
N PHE A 66 7.27 15.77 -8.48
CA PHE A 66 8.51 15.35 -7.84
C PHE A 66 9.72 15.80 -8.67
N SER A 67 10.87 15.93 -8.01
CA SER A 67 12.16 16.19 -8.65
C SER A 67 13.11 15.04 -8.35
N GLU A 68 13.81 14.56 -9.36
CA GLU A 68 14.84 13.52 -9.24
C GLU A 68 16.14 13.96 -9.92
N GLN A 69 17.26 13.42 -9.45
CA GLN A 69 18.56 13.62 -10.09
C GLN A 69 18.79 12.52 -11.12
N LEU A 70 18.98 12.90 -12.39
CA LEU A 70 19.20 11.95 -13.49
C LEU A 70 20.69 11.77 -13.76
N GLU A 71 21.12 10.51 -13.85
CA GLU A 71 22.49 10.16 -14.21
C GLU A 71 22.59 10.00 -15.74
N LEU A 72 23.16 11.01 -16.43
CA LEU A 72 23.16 11.07 -17.90
C LEU A 72 24.41 10.50 -18.57
N HIS A 73 25.20 9.69 -17.85
CA HIS A 73 26.43 9.09 -18.39
C HIS A 73 26.19 8.20 -19.62
N ASN A 74 25.04 7.52 -19.67
CA ASN A 74 24.67 6.60 -20.74
C ASN A 74 23.61 7.18 -21.68
N PHE A 75 23.44 8.50 -21.72
CA PHE A 75 22.52 9.13 -22.65
C PHE A 75 22.89 8.77 -24.10
N PRO A 76 21.94 8.45 -25.00
CA PRO A 76 20.47 8.44 -24.82
C PRO A 76 19.85 7.09 -24.40
N VAL A 77 20.64 6.06 -24.10
CA VAL A 77 20.17 4.69 -23.76
C VAL A 77 19.98 4.47 -22.25
N ASP A 78 19.79 5.54 -21.48
CA ASP A 78 19.81 5.49 -20.02
C ASP A 78 18.53 4.89 -19.41
N CYS A 79 18.69 4.33 -18.21
CA CYS A 79 17.63 3.72 -17.42
C CYS A 79 17.64 4.30 -16.00
N GLN A 80 16.60 5.05 -15.66
CA GLN A 80 16.52 5.80 -14.41
C GLN A 80 15.54 5.15 -13.44
N ASP A 81 15.78 5.36 -12.15
CA ASP A 81 14.83 5.02 -11.08
C ASP A 81 14.16 6.31 -10.62
N PHE A 82 12.86 6.46 -10.87
CA PHE A 82 12.09 7.55 -10.28
C PHE A 82 11.49 7.08 -8.96
N ALA A 83 11.72 7.80 -7.87
CA ALA A 83 11.22 7.40 -6.56
C ALA A 83 10.17 8.36 -6.00
N ILE A 84 9.17 7.79 -5.34
CA ILE A 84 8.27 8.49 -4.43
C ILE A 84 8.55 7.94 -3.03
N ALA A 85 9.01 8.81 -2.13
CA ALA A 85 9.26 8.47 -0.74
C ALA A 85 8.19 9.10 0.17
N ILE A 86 7.54 8.27 0.98
CA ILE A 86 6.56 8.69 1.98
C ILE A 86 7.14 8.29 3.34
N HIS A 87 7.31 9.26 4.24
CA HIS A 87 7.77 9.01 5.59
C HIS A 87 6.82 9.58 6.64
N GLU A 88 6.80 8.96 7.80
CA GLU A 88 6.05 9.40 8.96
C GLU A 88 6.95 10.29 9.84
N SER A 89 6.47 11.45 10.30
CA SER A 89 7.30 12.47 10.96
C SER A 89 7.37 12.39 12.49
N THR A 90 6.51 11.60 13.17
CA THR A 90 6.47 11.51 14.63
C THR A 90 7.45 10.50 15.22
N GLY A 91 8.03 9.62 14.39
CA GLY A 91 9.15 8.75 14.73
C GLY A 91 8.81 7.26 14.65
N TYR A 92 9.82 6.43 14.39
CA TYR A 92 9.61 5.02 14.06
C TYR A 92 9.01 4.15 15.17
N GLU A 93 9.12 4.56 16.43
CA GLU A 93 8.61 3.80 17.59
C GLU A 93 7.08 3.90 17.74
N ARG A 94 6.48 4.97 17.19
CA ARG A 94 5.06 5.28 17.40
C ARG A 94 4.16 4.79 16.27
N VAL A 95 4.68 4.80 15.05
CA VAL A 95 3.91 4.44 13.85
C VAL A 95 4.69 3.42 13.05
N ARG A 96 3.99 2.42 12.51
CA ARG A 96 4.53 1.47 11.54
C ARG A 96 3.77 1.59 10.22
N ILE A 97 4.50 1.83 9.14
CA ILE A 97 3.95 1.77 7.79
C ILE A 97 4.08 0.32 7.32
N MET A 98 2.97 -0.27 6.89
CA MET A 98 2.96 -1.63 6.36
C MET A 98 1.86 -1.78 5.30
N PRO A 99 2.00 -2.77 4.40
CA PRO A 99 0.90 -3.18 3.55
C PRO A 99 -0.35 -3.50 4.35
N GLU A 100 -1.52 -3.30 3.73
CA GLU A 100 -2.77 -3.69 4.35
C GLU A 100 -2.76 -5.20 4.68
N PRO A 101 -2.87 -5.59 5.96
CA PRO A 101 -2.63 -6.96 6.38
C PRO A 101 -3.91 -7.79 6.30
N ARG A 102 -4.43 -7.95 5.08
CA ARG A 102 -5.63 -8.73 4.79
C ARG A 102 -5.39 -9.72 3.66
N HIS A 103 -6.08 -10.85 3.73
CA HIS A 103 -6.21 -11.75 2.58
C HIS A 103 -7.18 -11.13 1.55
N LEU A 104 -6.82 -11.14 0.27
CA LEU A 104 -7.70 -10.64 -0.81
C LEU A 104 -8.96 -11.50 -1.00
N ASN A 105 -8.96 -12.74 -0.53
CA ASN A 105 -10.14 -13.61 -0.52
C ASN A 105 -10.06 -14.65 0.59
N SER A 106 -11.19 -14.95 1.22
CA SER A 106 -11.37 -16.05 2.19
C SER A 106 -11.20 -17.48 1.63
N VAL A 107 -10.78 -17.62 0.37
CA VAL A 107 -10.65 -18.91 -0.35
C VAL A 107 -9.30 -19.02 -1.09
N ARG A 108 -8.55 -17.92 -1.20
CA ARG A 108 -7.24 -17.89 -1.87
C ARG A 108 -6.33 -16.98 -1.06
N ASP A 109 -5.21 -17.53 -0.59
CA ASP A 109 -4.11 -16.86 0.12
C ASP A 109 -3.37 -15.80 -0.71
N ARG A 110 -4.08 -15.04 -1.55
CA ARG A 110 -3.49 -13.91 -2.26
C ARG A 110 -3.42 -12.73 -1.30
N LYS A 111 -2.19 -12.32 -1.00
CA LYS A 111 -1.88 -11.13 -0.19
C LYS A 111 -2.39 -9.87 -0.87
N SER A 112 -2.84 -8.88 -0.08
CA SER A 112 -3.33 -7.57 -0.54
C SER A 112 -2.42 -6.91 -1.60
N SER A 113 -3.02 -6.31 -2.63
CA SER A 113 -2.32 -5.47 -3.59
C SER A 113 -2.14 -4.06 -2.99
N PHE A 114 -1.02 -3.84 -2.30
CA PHE A 114 -0.72 -2.56 -1.66
C PHE A 114 -0.55 -1.41 -2.65
N LEU A 115 0.05 -1.69 -3.80
CA LEU A 115 0.28 -0.72 -4.87
C LEU A 115 -0.27 -1.28 -6.18
N SER A 116 -0.89 -0.40 -6.95
CA SER A 116 -1.28 -0.65 -8.33
C SER A 116 -0.84 0.55 -9.16
N VAL A 117 -0.30 0.28 -10.34
CA VAL A 117 0.17 1.30 -11.28
C VAL A 117 -0.61 1.10 -12.56
N ASP A 118 -1.34 2.13 -12.97
CA ASP A 118 -2.01 2.15 -14.26
C ASP A 118 -1.04 2.72 -15.31
N ARG A 119 -0.58 1.87 -16.22
CA ARG A 119 0.38 2.24 -17.28
C ARG A 119 -0.27 2.99 -18.43
N SER A 120 -1.60 2.99 -18.52
CA SER A 120 -2.32 3.66 -19.62
C SER A 120 -2.19 5.19 -19.56
N PHE A 121 -1.84 5.75 -18.40
CA PHE A 121 -1.63 7.18 -18.18
C PHE A 121 -0.14 7.59 -18.22
N SER A 122 0.73 6.80 -18.86
CA SER A 122 2.11 7.24 -19.08
C SER A 122 2.12 8.35 -20.14
N VAL A 123 2.07 9.61 -19.69
CA VAL A 123 2.16 10.82 -20.55
C VAL A 123 3.60 11.08 -21.01
N LEU A 124 4.56 10.27 -20.56
CA LEU A 124 5.96 10.46 -20.89
C LEU A 124 6.29 9.75 -22.21
N ASP A 125 6.14 10.47 -23.33
CA ASP A 125 6.50 9.98 -24.67
C ASP A 125 7.97 9.52 -24.75
N GLU A 126 8.83 10.07 -23.89
CA GLU A 126 10.26 9.78 -23.85
C GLU A 126 10.62 8.58 -22.95
N TRP A 127 9.74 8.10 -22.08
CA TRP A 127 10.08 7.08 -21.09
C TRP A 127 9.16 5.86 -21.11
N ASP A 128 9.75 4.70 -21.38
CA ASP A 128 9.12 3.41 -21.21
C ASP A 128 9.12 2.99 -19.73
N PHE A 129 7.93 2.68 -19.21
CA PHE A 129 7.78 2.04 -17.91
C PHE A 129 8.22 0.56 -17.96
N VAL A 130 9.21 0.18 -17.14
CA VAL A 130 9.74 -1.19 -17.06
C VAL A 130 9.13 -1.96 -15.89
N SER A 131 9.33 -1.47 -14.66
CA SER A 131 8.92 -2.18 -13.45
C SER A 131 8.70 -1.23 -12.26
N THR A 132 8.05 -1.73 -11.22
CA THR A 132 7.87 -1.02 -9.95
C THR A 132 8.36 -1.88 -8.80
N ARG A 133 9.02 -1.25 -7.83
CA ARG A 133 9.42 -1.85 -6.57
C ARG A 133 8.90 -1.02 -5.41
N VAL A 134 8.42 -1.68 -4.36
CA VAL A 134 8.03 -1.03 -3.10
C VAL A 134 8.96 -1.52 -2.00
N GLU A 135 9.51 -0.57 -1.25
CA GLU A 135 10.47 -0.83 -0.18
C GLU A 135 9.96 -0.22 1.12
N PHE A 136 9.88 -1.05 2.16
CA PHE A 136 9.56 -0.61 3.53
C PHE A 136 10.87 -0.61 4.32
N SER A 137 11.20 0.51 4.93
CA SER A 137 12.45 0.64 5.69
C SER A 137 12.35 1.74 6.74
N ASN A 138 13.38 1.83 7.57
CA ASN A 138 13.60 2.99 8.42
C ASN A 138 14.55 3.95 7.70
N THR A 139 14.34 5.26 7.87
CA THR A 139 15.35 6.25 7.48
C THR A 139 16.59 6.07 8.35
N ASN A 140 17.76 6.36 7.81
CA ASN A 140 18.99 6.33 8.59
C ASN A 140 19.03 7.51 9.58
N SER A 141 19.18 7.23 10.87
CA SER A 141 19.34 8.24 11.93
C SER A 141 20.59 9.09 11.72
N ASP A 142 21.65 8.50 11.18
CA ASP A 142 22.96 9.15 11.05
C ASP A 142 22.95 10.24 9.97
N ASN A 143 22.08 10.08 8.97
CA ASN A 143 21.85 11.06 7.90
C ASN A 143 20.74 12.06 8.25
N SER A 144 20.15 11.95 9.44
CA SER A 144 19.04 12.80 9.88
C SER A 144 19.53 13.96 10.71
N ARG A 145 19.15 15.20 10.35
CA ARG A 145 19.48 16.40 11.14
C ARG A 145 18.91 16.35 12.56
N SER A 146 17.84 15.58 12.78
CA SER A 146 17.22 15.39 14.09
C SER A 146 17.82 14.22 14.89
N GLY A 147 18.73 13.43 14.29
CA GLY A 147 19.24 12.18 14.86
C GLY A 147 18.18 11.08 14.99
N ARG A 148 17.00 11.27 14.39
CA ARG A 148 15.88 10.33 14.49
C ARG A 148 15.73 9.52 13.21
N ALA A 149 15.33 8.27 13.40
CA ALA A 149 14.84 7.40 12.34
C ALA A 149 13.31 7.47 12.24
N TYR A 150 12.81 7.36 11.01
CA TYR A 150 11.40 7.43 10.66
C TYR A 150 11.03 6.20 9.86
N GLN A 151 9.80 5.71 10.01
CA GLN A 151 9.29 4.70 9.10
C GLN A 151 9.05 5.35 7.73
N GLN A 152 9.51 4.67 6.68
CA GLN A 152 9.30 5.11 5.31
C GLN A 152 8.86 3.97 4.40
N VAL A 153 8.06 4.34 3.40
CA VAL A 153 7.79 3.53 2.23
C VAL A 153 8.30 4.26 1.00
N VAL A 154 9.10 3.58 0.19
CA VAL A 154 9.64 4.12 -1.06
C VAL A 154 9.08 3.29 -2.20
N VAL A 155 8.44 3.96 -3.16
CA VAL A 155 7.98 3.37 -4.41
C VAL A 155 8.95 3.80 -5.50
N ARG A 156 9.65 2.84 -6.12
CA ARG A 156 10.59 3.08 -7.23
C ARG A 156 9.98 2.60 -8.54
N PHE A 157 10.02 3.46 -9.55
CA PHE A 157 9.62 3.15 -10.92
C PHE A 157 10.87 3.07 -11.77
N LYS A 158 11.13 1.90 -12.35
CA LYS A 158 12.21 1.73 -13.31
C LYS A 158 11.72 2.22 -14.67
N MET A 159 12.37 3.25 -15.18
CA MET A 159 12.06 3.87 -16.46
C MET A 159 13.24 3.70 -17.41
N ARG A 160 12.96 3.45 -18.69
CA ARG A 160 13.96 3.38 -19.75
C ARG A 160 13.64 4.43 -20.79
N ARG A 161 14.65 5.16 -21.27
CA ARG A 161 14.43 6.14 -22.33
C ARG A 161 14.05 5.44 -23.64
N SER A 162 13.02 5.95 -24.29
CA SER A 162 12.51 5.49 -25.59
C SER A 162 13.23 6.21 -26.72
N PHE A 163 13.36 5.54 -27.88
CA PHE A 163 14.04 6.01 -29.08
C PHE A 163 13.05 6.47 -30.15
#